data_AF-A0A0E3VS81-F1
#
_entry.id   AF-A0A0E3VS81-F1
#
_cell.length_a   1.000
_cell.length_b   1.000
_cell.length_c   1.000
_cell.angle_alpha   90.00
_cell.angle_beta   90.00
_cell.angle_gamma   90.00
#
_symmetry.space_group_name_H-M   'P 1'
#
loop_
_entity.id
_entity.type
_entity.pdbx_description
1 polymer ?
#
loop_
_entity_poly.entity_id
_entity_poly.type
_entity_poly.pdbx_seq_one_letter_code
_entity_poly.pdbx_strand_id
1 'polypeptide(L)' 'MKCTTCDGVGWVSENHLDRPWDGPRACTCGGAGAPCPACNAPVDGEAPRMPGGFHVEVDKDGWRH' A
#
# COMPACT_ATOMS: atom_id res chain seq x y z
N MET A 1 13.17 10.81 -8.24
CA MET A 1 12.67 10.00 -9.37
C MET A 1 11.50 9.17 -8.86
N LYS A 2 10.41 9.05 -9.63
CA LYS A 2 9.20 8.32 -9.22
C LYS A 2 9.40 6.82 -9.47
N CYS A 3 9.07 5.95 -8.51
CA CYS A 3 9.19 4.50 -8.69
C CYS A 3 8.27 4.05 -9.82
N THR A 4 8.81 3.34 -10.81
CA THR A 4 8.09 2.88 -12.01
C THR A 4 7.22 1.66 -11.76
N THR A 5 7.52 0.85 -10.74
CA THR A 5 6.73 -0.33 -10.37
C THR A 5 5.39 0.08 -9.75
N CYS A 6 5.42 0.99 -8.78
CA CYS A 6 4.23 1.41 -8.04
C CYS A 6 3.69 2.78 -8.45
N ASP A 7 4.21 3.41 -9.50
CA ASP A 7 3.87 4.80 -9.87
C ASP A 7 3.93 5.76 -8.68
N GLY A 8 4.98 5.65 -7.86
CA GLY A 8 5.16 6.51 -6.68
C GLY A 8 4.07 6.39 -5.62
N VAL A 9 3.12 5.47 -5.74
CA VAL A 9 2.10 5.17 -4.71
C VAL A 9 2.74 4.51 -3.50
N GLY A 10 3.84 3.78 -3.70
CA GLY A 10 4.52 3.01 -2.65
C GLY A 10 3.89 1.63 -2.40
N TRP A 11 2.84 1.28 -3.14
CA TRP A 11 2.07 0.05 -2.99
C TRP A 11 1.82 -0.61 -4.35
N VAL A 12 1.85 -1.93 -4.37
CA VAL A 12 1.61 -2.78 -5.53
C VAL A 12 0.46 -3.74 -5.23
N SER A 13 -0.15 -4.33 -6.25
CA SER A 13 -1.14 -5.38 -6.01
C SER A 13 -0.45 -6.60 -5.39
N GLU A 14 -1.02 -7.16 -4.33
CA GLU A 14 -0.53 -8.41 -3.72
C GLU A 14 -0.45 -9.56 -4.74
N ASN A 15 -1.40 -9.60 -5.68
CA ASN A 15 -1.45 -10.62 -6.73
C ASN A 15 -0.47 -10.34 -7.88
N HIS A 16 -0.04 -9.09 -8.07
CA HIS A 16 0.82 -8.67 -9.17
C HIS A 16 1.80 -7.60 -8.68
N LEU A 17 2.97 -8.04 -8.21
CA LEU A 17 3.98 -7.18 -7.59
C LEU A 17 4.62 -6.17 -8.56
N ASP A 18 4.38 -6.33 -9.87
CA ASP A 18 4.79 -5.41 -10.94
C ASP A 18 3.74 -4.34 -11.27
N ARG A 19 2.54 -4.45 -10.71
CA ARG A 19 1.43 -3.52 -10.95
C ARG A 19 1.19 -2.63 -9.74
N PRO A 20 0.96 -1.32 -9.92
CA PRO A 20 0.54 -0.47 -8.82
C PRO A 20 -0.78 -0.96 -8.24
N TRP A 21 -0.96 -0.77 -6.93
CA TRP A 21 -2.21 -1.12 -6.27
C TRP A 21 -3.33 -0.13 -6.61
N ASP A 22 -2.97 1.15 -6.73
CA ASP A 22 -3.90 2.25 -7.00
C ASP A 22 -3.39 3.16 -8.14
N GLY A 23 -4.31 3.92 -8.75
CA GLY A 23 -4.04 4.84 -9.84
C GLY A 23 -4.30 4.30 -11.26
N PRO A 24 -3.94 5.06 -12.31
CA PRO A 24 -4.36 4.77 -13.70
C PRO A 24 -3.85 3.46 -14.28
N ARG A 25 -2.74 2.93 -13.76
CA ARG A 25 -2.15 1.64 -14.17
C ARG A 25 -2.43 0.52 -13.19
N ALA A 26 -3.30 0.75 -12.21
CA ALA A 26 -3.59 -0.20 -11.15
C ALA A 26 -4.04 -1.55 -11.72
N CYS A 27 -3.70 -2.62 -11.01
CA CYS A 27 -4.25 -3.92 -11.36
C CYS A 27 -5.76 -3.93 -11.14
N THR A 28 -6.53 -4.44 -12.11
CA THR A 28 -7.99 -4.55 -12.02
C THR A 28 -8.44 -5.89 -11.43
N CYS A 29 -7.54 -6.67 -10.84
CA CYS A 29 -7.87 -7.99 -10.29
C CYS A 29 -8.64 -7.94 -8.96
N GLY A 30 -8.72 -6.77 -8.32
CA GLY A 30 -9.36 -6.60 -7.01
C GLY A 30 -8.55 -7.12 -5.82
N GLY A 31 -7.27 -7.48 -6.04
CA GLY A 31 -6.37 -7.89 -4.97
C GLY A 31 -6.04 -6.75 -3.99
N ALA A 32 -5.71 -7.11 -2.75
CA ALA A 32 -5.28 -6.16 -1.73
C ALA A 32 -3.95 -5.47 -2.11
N GLY A 33 -3.62 -4.42 -1.38
CA GLY A 33 -2.36 -3.69 -1.53
C GLY A 33 -1.25 -4.33 -0.71
N ALA A 34 -0.09 -4.51 -1.32
CA ALA A 34 1.15 -4.91 -0.66
C ALA A 34 2.20 -3.78 -0.78
N PRO A 35 3.11 -3.64 0.21
CA PRO A 35 4.21 -2.68 0.11
C PRO A 35 5.06 -2.91 -1.13
N CYS A 36 5.40 -1.85 -1.84
CA CYS A 36 6.22 -1.95 -3.04
C CYS A 36 7.62 -2.48 -2.70
N PRO A 37 8.06 -3.64 -3.23
CA PRO A 37 9.35 -4.22 -2.88
C PRO A 37 10.55 -3.37 -3.36
N ALA A 38 10.33 -2.48 -4.34
CA ALA A 38 11.39 -1.65 -4.90
C ALA A 38 11.67 -0.37 -4.11
N CYS A 39 10.68 0.19 -3.41
CA CYS A 39 10.82 1.50 -2.76
C CYS A 39 10.11 1.65 -1.42
N ASN A 40 9.38 0.63 -0.98
CA ASN A 40 8.62 0.61 0.26
C ASN A 40 8.71 -0.77 0.94
N ALA A 41 9.83 -1.48 0.76
CA ALA A 41 10.09 -2.74 1.44
C ALA A 41 10.52 -2.44 2.89
N PRO A 42 9.70 -2.76 3.90
CA PRO A 42 10.14 -2.63 5.29
C PRO A 42 11.26 -3.64 5.59
N VAL A 43 12.24 -3.21 6.38
CA VAL A 43 13.16 -4.15 7.05
C VAL A 43 12.41 -4.85 8.18
N ASP A 44 12.91 -6.02 8.61
CA ASP A 44 12.26 -6.83 9.65
C ASP A 44 11.99 -5.99 10.91
N GLY A 45 10.72 -5.89 11.31
CA GLY A 45 10.26 -5.08 12.44
C GLY A 45 9.87 -3.63 12.12
N GLU A 46 10.07 -3.15 10.90
CA GLU A 46 9.65 -1.81 10.47
C GLU A 46 8.28 -1.85 9.77
N ALA A 47 7.46 -0.82 9.98
CA ALA A 47 6.17 -0.71 9.29
C ALA A 47 6.39 -0.11 7.89
N PRO A 48 5.73 -0.63 6.84
CA PRO A 48 5.79 0.00 5.52
C PRO A 48 5.17 1.40 5.57
N ARG A 49 5.61 2.28 4.67
CA ARG A 49 5.02 3.61 4.53
C ARG A 49 3.57 3.47 4.07
N MET A 50 2.64 4.06 4.82
CA MET A 50 1.23 4.04 4.47
C MET A 50 0.93 4.84 3.18
N PRO A 51 -0.11 4.46 2.41
CA PRO A 51 -0.52 5.23 1.24
C PRO A 51 -0.93 6.65 1.65
N GLY A 52 -0.63 7.65 0.82
CA GLY A 52 -1.09 9.02 1.07
C GLY A 52 -2.62 9.07 1.09
N GLY A 53 -3.20 9.62 2.17
CA GLY A 53 -4.66 9.67 2.36
C GLY A 53 -5.27 8.48 3.10
N PHE A 54 -4.48 7.46 3.45
CA PHE A 54 -4.93 6.38 4.33
C PHE A 54 -4.94 6.86 5.79
N HIS A 55 -6.12 7.25 6.28
CA HIS A 55 -6.35 7.50 7.70
C HIS A 55 -6.85 6.21 8.35
N VAL A 56 -6.05 5.61 9.24
CA VAL A 56 -6.60 4.64 10.21
C VAL A 56 -7.32 5.47 11.26
N GLU A 57 -8.63 5.65 11.06
CA GLU A 57 -9.51 6.05 12.16
C GLU A 57 -9.65 4.83 13.09
N VAL A 58 -8.63 4.59 13.92
CA VAL A 58 -8.83 3.75 15.10
C VAL A 58 -9.76 4.53 16.00
N ASP A 59 -11.04 4.16 15.95
CA ASP A 59 -12.04 4.61 16.91
C ASP A 59 -11.49 4.32 18.31
N LYS A 60 -11.15 5.42 19.00
CA LYS A 60 -10.60 5.43 20.35
C LYS A 60 -11.70 5.37 21.40
N ASP A 61 -12.96 5.25 20.98
CA ASP A 61 -14.12 5.07 21.85
C ASP A 61 -14.42 3.57 21.92
N GLY A 62 -13.59 2.89 22.72
CA GLY A 62 -13.64 1.46 22.95
C GLY A 62 -15.06 0.90 23.06
N TRP A 63 -15.24 -0.27 22.44
CA TRP A 63 -16.43 -1.12 22.47
C TRP A 63 -17.24 -0.96 23.77
N ARG A 64 -18.28 -0.12 23.72
CA ARG A 64 -19.28 -0.03 24.79
C ARG A 64 -20.28 -1.14 24.55
N HIS A 65 -20.09 -2.25 25.24
CA HIS A 65 -21.07 -3.33 25.37
C HIS A 65 -21.88 -3.14 26.64
#